data_AF-N4UV85-F1
#
_entry.id   AF-N4UV85-F1
#
_cell.length_a   1.000
_cell.length_b   1.000
_cell.length_c   1.000
_cell.angle_alpha   90.00
_cell.angle_beta   90.00
_cell.angle_gamma   90.00
#
_symmetry.space_group_name_H-M   'P 1'
#
loop_
_entity.id
_entity.type
_entity.pdbx_description
1 polymer ?
#
loop_
_entity_poly.entity_id
_entity_poly.type
_entity_poly.pdbx_seq_one_letter_code
_entity_poly.pdbx_strand_id
1 'polypeptide(L)'
;MPCYVLSSLLLAGSFVDVALAGVAHVRHDGSSPSLTYDPNTTSYCTWWVDLTSAKACSTLLSENTIDMVSFRRWNPSITDTCVLQTGRSYCVVLQRSQLQRHEIPRLQQQALE
;
A
#
# COMPACT_ATOMS: atom_id res chain seq x y z
N MET A 1 -70.86 -4.54 -13.22
CA MET A 1 -70.42 -3.64 -12.11
C MET A 1 -71.38 -3.84 -10.96
N PRO A 2 -70.91 -4.45 -9.84
CA PRO A 2 -70.49 -3.64 -8.70
C PRO A 2 -69.18 -4.12 -8.02
N CYS A 3 -68.60 -3.18 -7.27
CA CYS A 3 -67.42 -3.28 -6.41
C CYS A 3 -67.58 -4.28 -5.26
N TYR A 4 -66.48 -4.95 -4.91
CA TYR A 4 -66.16 -5.30 -3.52
C TYR A 4 -64.68 -5.02 -3.26
N VAL A 5 -64.44 -3.97 -2.49
CA VAL A 5 -63.22 -3.75 -1.71
C VAL A 5 -63.26 -4.68 -0.50
N LEU A 6 -62.11 -5.28 -0.12
CA LEU A 6 -61.49 -5.14 1.21
C LEU A 6 -60.36 -6.16 1.47
N SER A 7 -59.37 -5.68 2.23
CA SER A 7 -58.50 -6.39 3.18
C SER A 7 -57.17 -6.99 2.71
N SER A 8 -56.15 -6.14 2.82
CA SER A 8 -54.95 -6.30 3.67
C SER A 8 -54.25 -7.66 3.74
N LEU A 9 -53.01 -7.71 3.24
CA LEU A 9 -51.92 -8.35 3.97
C LEU A 9 -50.58 -7.64 3.67
N LEU A 10 -50.11 -6.92 4.69
CA LEU A 10 -48.77 -6.37 4.82
C LEU A 10 -47.77 -7.54 4.88
N LEU A 11 -47.00 -7.77 3.82
CA LEU A 11 -45.73 -8.45 3.98
C LEU A 11 -44.69 -7.40 4.38
N ALA A 12 -44.56 -7.22 5.69
CA ALA A 12 -43.41 -6.57 6.30
C ALA A 12 -42.17 -7.45 6.04
N GLY A 13 -41.62 -7.35 4.83
CA GLY A 13 -40.29 -7.84 4.54
C GLY A 13 -39.32 -6.97 5.33
N SER A 14 -38.85 -7.45 6.47
CA SER A 14 -37.69 -6.85 7.14
C SER A 14 -36.47 -7.16 6.29
N PHE A 15 -36.23 -6.32 5.28
CA PHE A 15 -34.94 -6.30 4.61
C PHE A 15 -33.95 -5.73 5.62
N VAL A 16 -33.16 -6.60 6.24
CA VAL A 16 -31.95 -6.18 6.92
C VAL A 16 -30.99 -5.74 5.84
N ASP A 17 -30.98 -4.44 5.52
CA ASP A 17 -29.92 -3.81 4.76
C ASP A 17 -28.64 -3.88 5.60
N VAL A 18 -27.92 -4.99 5.51
CA VAL A 18 -26.54 -5.05 5.97
C VAL A 18 -25.73 -4.26 4.93
N ALA A 19 -25.71 -2.94 5.09
CA ALA A 19 -24.75 -2.09 4.40
C ALA A 19 -23.36 -2.43 4.95
N LEU A 20 -22.68 -3.39 4.31
CA LEU A 20 -21.24 -3.54 4.45
C LEU A 20 -20.64 -2.33 3.74
N ALA A 21 -20.54 -1.21 4.47
CA ALA A 21 -19.78 -0.06 4.03
C ALA A 21 -18.33 -0.51 3.90
N GLY A 22 -17.97 -0.98 2.71
CA GLY A 22 -16.59 -1.15 2.30
C GLY A 22 -15.96 0.24 2.36
N VAL A 23 -15.25 0.53 3.46
CA VAL A 23 -14.40 1.70 3.52
C VAL A 23 -13.31 1.45 2.48
N ALA A 24 -13.49 2.02 1.28
CA ALA A 24 -12.44 2.04 0.29
C ALA A 24 -11.28 2.83 0.92
N HIS A 25 -10.25 2.13 1.38
CA HIS A 25 -9.00 2.76 1.76
C HIS A 25 -8.46 3.42 0.50
N VAL A 26 -8.61 4.74 0.40
CA VAL A 26 -7.93 5.54 -0.61
C VAL A 26 -6.44 5.25 -0.43
N ARG A 27 -5.86 4.52 -1.38
CA ARG A 27 -4.41 4.32 -1.47
C ARG A 27 -3.83 5.65 -1.88
N HIS A 28 -3.11 6.31 -0.98
CA HIS A 28 -2.40 7.56 -1.25
C HIS A 28 -1.01 7.32 -1.86
N ASP A 29 -0.83 6.21 -2.58
CA ASP A 29 0.46 5.84 -3.15
C ASP A 29 0.71 6.64 -4.44
N GLY A 30 1.94 7.07 -4.68
CA GLY A 30 2.23 7.93 -5.82
C GLY A 30 3.70 8.31 -6.03
N SER A 31 3.94 9.16 -7.01
CA SER A 31 5.30 9.65 -7.35
C SER A 31 5.88 10.60 -6.31
N SER A 32 5.05 11.13 -5.43
CA SER A 32 5.42 12.03 -4.33
C SER A 32 4.73 11.56 -3.05
N PRO A 33 5.37 11.69 -1.88
CA PRO A 33 4.75 11.33 -0.62
C PRO A 33 3.71 12.38 -0.21
N SER A 34 2.51 11.95 0.20
CA SER A 34 1.49 12.87 0.75
C SER A 34 1.61 13.03 2.27
N LEU A 35 2.37 12.14 2.94
CA LEU A 35 2.63 12.18 4.38
C LEU A 35 4.09 12.50 4.67
N THR A 36 4.41 12.70 5.95
CA THR A 36 5.80 12.89 6.38
C THR A 36 6.61 11.61 6.20
N TYR A 37 7.85 11.72 5.78
CA TYR A 37 8.79 10.61 5.63
C TYR A 37 10.09 10.91 6.37
N ASP A 38 10.97 9.92 6.45
CA ASP A 38 12.27 10.12 7.09
C ASP A 38 13.18 10.99 6.23
N PRO A 39 13.83 12.05 6.77
CA PRO A 39 14.76 12.87 5.99
C PRO A 39 15.93 12.09 5.38
N ASN A 40 16.29 10.93 5.94
CA ASN A 40 17.32 10.06 5.40
C ASN A 40 16.80 9.07 4.34
N THR A 41 15.50 9.05 4.04
CA THR A 41 14.98 8.28 2.90
C THR A 41 15.66 8.75 1.63
N THR A 42 16.04 7.81 0.78
CA THR A 42 16.78 8.07 -0.46
C THR A 42 16.14 9.14 -1.32
N SER A 43 16.95 10.08 -1.83
CA SER A 43 16.52 11.13 -2.76
C SER A 43 16.16 10.60 -4.15
N TYR A 44 16.40 9.31 -4.42
CA TYR A 44 16.14 8.67 -5.71
C TYR A 44 14.79 7.95 -5.77
N CYS A 45 13.94 8.15 -4.77
CA CYS A 45 12.63 7.53 -4.74
C CYS A 45 11.73 8.05 -5.86
N THR A 46 11.05 7.14 -6.57
CA THR A 46 10.11 7.45 -7.64
C THR A 46 8.70 6.96 -7.35
N TRP A 47 8.51 6.14 -6.31
CA TRP A 47 7.19 5.73 -5.85
C TRP A 47 7.16 5.56 -4.33
N TRP A 48 6.11 6.09 -3.73
CA TRP A 48 5.88 6.17 -2.29
C TRP A 48 4.62 5.42 -1.92
N VAL A 49 4.65 4.75 -0.77
CA VAL A 49 3.48 4.19 -0.12
C VAL A 49 3.15 5.02 1.11
N ASP A 50 1.92 5.52 1.17
CA ASP A 50 1.43 6.36 2.26
C ASP A 50 0.59 5.52 3.23
N LEU A 51 1.09 5.31 4.46
CA LEU A 51 0.41 4.45 5.43
C LEU A 51 -0.61 5.24 6.25
N THR A 52 -1.87 5.24 5.81
CA THR A 52 -3.00 5.81 6.55
C THR A 52 -3.60 4.85 7.58
N SER A 53 -3.24 3.56 7.52
CA SER A 53 -3.62 2.53 8.49
C SER A 53 -2.43 1.62 8.81
N ALA A 54 -2.55 0.84 9.89
CA ALA A 54 -1.52 -0.12 10.25
C ALA A 54 -1.37 -1.18 9.15
N LYS A 55 -0.12 -1.43 8.71
CA LYS A 55 0.21 -2.44 7.70
C LYS A 55 1.39 -3.27 8.19
N ALA A 56 1.29 -4.59 8.05
CA ALA A 56 2.42 -5.47 8.29
C ALA A 56 3.53 -5.20 7.26
N CYS A 57 4.78 -5.17 7.70
CA CYS A 57 5.90 -4.93 6.81
C CYS A 57 6.01 -6.00 5.72
N SER A 58 5.82 -7.28 6.07
CA SER A 58 5.80 -8.37 5.08
C SER A 58 4.80 -8.14 3.96
N THR A 59 3.60 -7.62 4.28
CA THR A 59 2.57 -7.27 3.30
C THR A 59 3.04 -6.12 2.41
N LEU A 60 3.61 -5.05 2.96
CA LEU A 60 4.13 -3.94 2.15
C LEU A 60 5.22 -4.41 1.19
N LEU A 61 6.16 -5.23 1.67
CA LEU A 61 7.24 -5.79 0.87
C LEU A 61 6.69 -6.69 -0.25
N SER A 62 5.73 -7.57 0.07
CA SER A 62 5.14 -8.46 -0.94
C SER A 62 4.31 -7.72 -1.98
N GLU A 63 3.50 -6.73 -1.56
CA GLU A 63 2.67 -5.93 -2.46
C GLU A 63 3.52 -5.13 -3.47
N ASN A 64 4.75 -4.76 -3.09
CA ASN A 64 5.65 -3.97 -3.92
C ASN A 64 6.81 -4.79 -4.52
N THR A 65 6.88 -6.10 -4.25
CA THR A 65 7.95 -6.99 -4.73
C THR A 65 9.36 -6.49 -4.35
N ILE A 66 9.56 -6.13 -3.08
CA ILE A 66 10.85 -5.61 -2.55
C ILE A 66 11.35 -6.54 -1.45
N ASP A 67 12.66 -6.76 -1.38
CA ASP A 67 13.28 -7.44 -0.24
C ASP A 67 13.59 -6.49 0.93
N MET A 68 13.79 -7.05 2.12
CA MET A 68 14.09 -6.25 3.32
C MET A 68 15.37 -5.42 3.16
N VAL A 69 16.38 -5.95 2.47
CA VAL A 69 17.68 -5.30 2.31
C VAL A 69 17.54 -4.02 1.49
N SER A 70 16.83 -4.08 0.36
CA SER A 70 16.57 -2.90 -0.47
C SER A 70 15.67 -1.92 0.24
N PHE A 71 14.60 -2.39 0.88
CA PHE A 71 13.67 -1.51 1.58
C PHE A 71 14.35 -0.70 2.69
N ARG A 72 15.24 -1.32 3.48
CA ARG A 72 16.06 -0.63 4.49
C ARG A 72 17.09 0.31 3.88
N ARG A 73 17.70 -0.07 2.76
CA ARG A 73 18.62 0.81 2.02
C ARG A 73 17.91 2.09 1.56
N TRP A 74 16.65 1.97 1.13
CA TRP A 74 15.88 3.09 0.63
C TRP A 74 15.29 3.92 1.78
N ASN A 75 14.98 3.29 2.91
CA ASN A 75 14.40 3.91 4.11
C ASN A 75 15.25 3.56 5.34
N PRO A 76 16.37 4.27 5.61
CA PRO A 76 17.33 3.90 6.65
C PRO A 76 16.77 3.88 8.09
N SER A 77 15.62 4.50 8.33
CA SER A 77 14.91 4.42 9.61
C SER A 77 14.26 3.05 9.88
N ILE A 78 14.17 2.19 8.87
CA ILE A 78 13.68 0.82 9.02
C ILE A 78 14.78 -0.06 9.60
N THR A 79 14.52 -0.54 10.82
CA THR A 79 15.35 -1.54 11.50
C THR A 79 14.99 -2.95 11.04
N ASP A 80 15.76 -3.92 11.52
CA ASP A 80 15.61 -5.35 11.27
C ASP A 80 14.27 -5.91 11.77
N THR A 81 13.63 -5.25 12.74
CA THR A 81 12.27 -5.59 13.21
C THR A 81 11.17 -5.11 12.26
N CYS A 82 11.51 -4.30 11.26
CA CYS A 82 10.62 -3.70 10.26
C CYS A 82 9.26 -3.24 10.79
N VAL A 83 9.28 -2.28 11.71
CA VAL A 83 8.06 -1.67 12.24
C VAL A 83 7.70 -0.46 11.40
N LEU A 84 6.53 -0.50 10.77
CA LEU A 84 5.97 0.60 9.99
C LEU A 84 5.11 1.49 10.88
N GLN A 85 5.23 2.80 10.69
CA GLN A 85 4.46 3.79 11.44
C GLN A 85 3.32 4.32 10.57
N THR A 86 2.10 4.24 11.08
CA THR A 86 0.94 4.92 10.49
C THR A 86 1.15 6.44 10.52
N GLY A 87 0.73 7.13 9.47
CA GLY A 87 0.99 8.56 9.27
C GLY A 87 2.32 8.86 8.58
N ARG A 88 3.04 7.84 8.07
CA ARG A 88 4.30 8.02 7.35
C ARG A 88 4.28 7.47 5.93
N SER A 89 5.13 8.05 5.09
CA SER A 89 5.41 7.58 3.73
C SER A 89 6.72 6.81 3.67
N TYR A 90 6.74 5.75 2.86
CA TYR A 90 7.91 4.90 2.65
C TYR A 90 8.21 4.77 1.17
N CYS A 91 9.50 4.83 0.83
CA CYS A 91 9.94 4.63 -0.54
C CYS A 91 9.88 3.14 -0.93
N VAL A 92 9.26 2.83 -2.07
CA VAL A 92 9.08 1.46 -2.56
C VAL A 92 9.58 1.25 -3.99
N VAL A 93 9.93 2.31 -4.71
CA VAL A 93 10.56 2.19 -6.03
C VAL A 93 11.60 3.28 -6.19
N LEU A 94 12.75 2.93 -6.74
CA LEU A 94 13.78 3.88 -7.14
C LEU A 94 13.76 4.16 -8.64
N GLN A 95 14.38 5.27 -9.01
CA GLN A 95 14.71 5.53 -10.41
C GLN A 95 15.61 4.41 -10.96
N ARG A 96 15.23 3.86 -12.13
CA ARG A 96 15.94 2.74 -12.80
C ARG A 96 17.45 2.96 -12.94
N SER A 97 17.89 4.19 -13.19
CA SER A 97 19.32 4.52 -13.31
C SER A 97 20.13 4.23 -12.02
N GLN A 98 19.50 4.24 -10.84
CA GLN A 98 20.18 3.89 -9.59
C GLN A 98 20.32 2.38 -9.38
N LEU A 99 19.27 1.61 -9.71
CA LEU A 99 19.34 0.15 -9.70
C LEU A 99 20.47 -0.33 -10.61
N GLN A 100 20.56 0.28 -11.80
CA GLN A 100 21.60 -0.04 -12.77
C GLN A 100 23.02 0.25 -12.24
N ARG A 101 23.24 1.37 -11.55
CA ARG A 101 24.59 1.71 -11.05
C ARG A 101 25.09 0.84 -9.89
N HIS A 102 24.20 0.32 -9.04
CA HIS A 102 24.61 -0.47 -7.88
C HIS A 102 24.56 -1.98 -8.11
N GLU A 103 23.74 -2.45 -9.05
CA GLU A 103 23.42 -3.88 -9.20
C GLU A 103 24.03 -4.50 -10.47
N ILE A 104 24.11 -3.73 -11.57
CA ILE A 104 24.74 -4.21 -12.81
C ILE A 104 26.24 -4.55 -12.66
N PRO A 105 27.06 -3.80 -11.89
CA PRO A 105 28.46 -4.18 -11.73
C PRO A 105 28.64 -5.58 -11.13
N ARG A 106 27.75 -5.99 -10.20
CA ARG A 106 27.82 -7.33 -9.58
C ARG A 106 27.39 -8.45 -10.52
N LEU A 107 26.34 -8.24 -11.31
CA LEU A 107 25.89 -9.23 -12.30
C LEU A 107 26.90 -9.40 -13.44
N GLN A 108 27.59 -8.32 -13.83
CA GLN A 108 28.66 -8.39 -14.83
C GLN A 108 29.92 -9.08 -14.28
N GLN A 109 30.25 -8.92 -12.99
CA GLN A 109 31.36 -9.63 -12.35
C GLN A 109 31.09 -11.12 -12.13
N GLN A 110 29.86 -11.51 -11.78
CA GLN A 110 29.47 -12.93 -11.62
C GLN A 110 29.34 -13.69 -12.95
N ALA A 111 29.22 -12.98 -14.08
CA ALA A 111 29.18 -13.59 -15.42
C ALA A 111 30.57 -13.75 -16.06
N LEU A 112 31.64 -13.30 -15.38
CA LEU A 112 33.02 -13.38 -15.85
C LEU A 112 33.86 -14.41 -15.04
N GLU A 113 33.27 -15.06 -14.05
CA GLU A 113 33.81 -16.21 -13.32
C GLU A 113 33.14 -17.50 -13.79
#